data_AF-A0A2M8GGX7-F1
#
_entry.id   AF-A0A2M8GGX7-F1
#
_cell.length_a   1.000
_cell.length_b   1.000
_cell.length_c   1.000
_cell.angle_alpha   90.00
_cell.angle_beta   90.00
_cell.angle_gamma   90.00
#
_symmetry.space_group_name_H-M   'P 1'
#
loop_
_entity.id
_entity.type
_entity.pdbx_description
1 polymer ?
#
loop_
_entity_poly.entity_id
_entity_poly.type
_entity_poly.pdbx_seq_one_letter_code
_entity_poly.pdbx_strand_id
1 'polypeptide(L)'
;MKRRFFKMMLLLLKLSPSAMVPMAVLLVFSDAHAAGSQVLNVFLVQNSGWMEPFYTDSNSKFKPLIKAVIEKVCRKGDEVVIASFNQSVGANRSPLLAYRGNEPAAIVKALRDINLAKKPGERAYADTDFKEAVFGAITQYSPGRPCILWIFTNNKNSPQNSPETAARNREFYRWLQNEDKIERIVAFPYPMPVKGKYYQANGVMLYAMAYGKPANDALVKLIAAKRPFEDQPARLKPLNADAVTFVPTGVAKQGNFSAALGADGSTLVLQFDSSSKPEVAVIYGQFRNDFFPYDIRSADVSLAVMFRGTSHGIQSAIEPRTLVSVPAGRQTPMVAV
;
A
#
# COMPACT_ATOMS: atom_id res chain seq x y z
N MET A 1 34.23 18.01 1.27
CA MET A 1 33.14 17.65 2.21
C MET A 1 33.60 16.43 3.02
N LYS A 2 34.10 16.65 4.25
CA LYS A 2 34.86 15.66 5.04
C LYS A 2 33.91 14.74 5.82
N ARG A 3 34.00 13.42 5.59
CA ARG A 3 33.37 12.37 6.40
C ARG A 3 34.22 12.13 7.65
N ARG A 4 33.63 12.25 8.84
CA ARG A 4 34.28 11.91 10.12
C ARG A 4 34.14 10.42 10.38
N PHE A 5 35.28 9.74 10.46
CA PHE A 5 35.46 8.44 11.12
C PHE A 5 35.40 8.66 12.64
N PHE A 6 34.66 7.81 13.36
CA PHE A 6 34.81 7.70 14.82
C PHE A 6 35.67 6.47 15.12
N LYS A 7 36.83 6.73 15.72
CA LYS A 7 37.80 5.75 16.22
C LYS A 7 37.49 5.58 17.71
N MET A 8 37.18 4.37 18.16
CA MET A 8 37.02 4.10 19.59
C MET A 8 38.37 3.64 20.16
N MET A 9 38.89 4.41 21.12
CA MET A 9 40.14 4.18 21.83
C MET A 9 39.77 3.65 23.22
N LEU A 10 40.20 2.43 23.56
CA LEU A 10 39.98 1.83 24.87
C LEU A 10 41.12 2.28 25.80
N LEU A 11 40.81 3.11 26.80
CA LEU A 11 41.75 3.55 27.84
C LEU A 11 41.54 2.67 29.08
N LEU A 12 42.50 1.80 29.39
CA LEU A 12 42.52 1.01 30.63
C LEU A 12 43.19 1.84 31.74
N LEU A 13 42.39 2.41 32.65
CA LEU A 13 42.88 2.95 33.92
C LEU A 13 42.92 1.85 34.97
N LYS A 14 44.12 1.56 35.49
CA LYS A 14 44.32 0.82 36.73
C LYS A 14 43.86 1.70 37.90
N LEU A 15 42.89 1.23 38.69
CA LEU A 15 42.54 1.83 39.98
C LEU A 15 42.68 0.81 41.10
N SER A 16 43.36 1.25 42.15
CA SER A 16 43.66 0.56 43.42
C SER A 16 42.43 0.48 44.34
N PRO A 17 42.39 -0.47 45.31
CA PRO A 17 41.18 -0.81 46.02
C PRO A 17 41.07 -0.07 47.35
N SER A 18 40.25 0.98 47.42
CA SER A 18 39.77 1.54 48.69
C SER A 18 38.40 2.20 48.53
N ALA A 19 37.38 1.55 49.09
CA ALA A 19 36.09 2.06 49.53
C ALA A 19 35.43 3.19 48.69
N MET A 20 34.52 2.83 47.77
CA MET A 20 33.43 3.71 47.35
C MET A 20 32.13 2.94 47.14
N VAL A 21 31.08 3.51 47.72
CA VAL A 21 29.65 3.18 47.66
C VAL A 21 29.19 2.87 46.22
N PRO A 22 28.32 1.86 45.98
CA PRO A 22 27.82 1.59 44.64
C PRO A 22 26.80 2.67 44.26
N MET A 23 27.26 3.69 43.53
CA MET A 23 26.39 4.62 42.82
C MET A 23 25.89 3.90 41.56
N ALA A 24 24.71 3.28 41.66
CA ALA A 24 24.02 2.69 40.52
C ALA A 24 23.66 3.81 39.53
N VAL A 25 24.47 3.97 38.48
CA VAL A 25 24.12 4.79 37.33
C VAL A 25 23.07 4.01 36.54
N LEU A 26 21.81 4.34 36.80
CA LEU A 26 20.68 3.89 35.99
C LEU A 26 20.79 4.59 34.63
N LEU A 27 21.43 3.94 33.66
CA LEU A 27 21.35 4.31 32.25
C LEU A 27 19.91 4.06 31.80
N VAL A 28 19.07 5.09 31.90
CA VAL A 28 17.81 5.16 31.18
C VAL A 28 18.18 5.22 29.71
N PHE A 29 18.16 4.07 29.05
CA PHE A 29 18.02 4.02 27.60
C PHE A 29 16.66 4.63 27.30
N SER A 30 16.65 5.94 27.06
CA SER A 30 15.56 6.56 26.33
C SER A 30 15.54 5.85 24.99
N ASP A 31 14.59 4.93 24.82
CA ASP A 31 14.16 4.48 23.50
C ASP A 31 13.77 5.74 22.74
N ALA A 32 14.74 6.28 21.99
CA ALA A 32 14.47 7.12 20.85
C ALA A 32 13.68 6.23 19.90
N HIS A 33 12.37 6.13 20.16
CA HIS A 33 11.39 5.75 19.17
C HIS A 33 11.73 6.64 17.99
N ALA A 34 12.40 6.05 16.99
CA ALA A 34 12.48 6.64 15.68
C ALA A 34 11.04 7.02 15.36
N ALA A 35 10.74 8.32 15.35
CA ALA A 35 9.51 8.85 14.85
C ALA A 35 9.51 8.53 13.35
N GLY A 36 9.23 7.27 13.03
CA GLY A 36 8.97 6.81 11.68
C GLY A 36 7.78 7.63 11.27
N SER A 37 8.02 8.61 10.40
CA SER A 37 7.01 9.51 9.87
C SER A 37 5.77 8.69 9.54
N GLN A 38 4.75 8.85 10.39
CA GLN A 38 3.57 8.03 10.31
C GLN A 38 2.86 8.41 9.01
N VAL A 39 2.68 7.43 8.13
CA VAL A 39 1.95 7.59 6.88
C VAL A 39 0.54 8.05 7.21
N LEU A 40 0.15 9.20 6.68
CA LEU A 40 -1.17 9.77 6.92
C LEU A 40 -2.22 8.96 6.12
N ASN A 41 -3.34 8.64 6.75
CA ASN A 41 -4.48 8.04 6.05
C ASN A 41 -5.53 9.12 5.77
N VAL A 42 -5.84 9.32 4.48
CA VAL A 42 -6.83 10.29 4.01
C VAL A 42 -7.99 9.52 3.37
N PHE A 43 -9.18 9.64 3.94
CA PHE A 43 -10.39 8.97 3.48
C PHE A 43 -11.26 9.95 2.68
N LEU A 44 -11.36 9.70 1.38
CA LEU A 44 -12.18 10.47 0.45
C LEU A 44 -13.51 9.75 0.22
N VAL A 45 -14.61 10.41 0.56
CA VAL A 45 -15.96 9.86 0.47
C VAL A 45 -16.73 10.59 -0.62
N GLN A 46 -17.06 9.92 -1.72
CA GLN A 46 -17.84 10.55 -2.77
C GLN A 46 -19.24 10.89 -2.25
N ASN A 47 -19.70 12.11 -2.47
CA ASN A 47 -21.04 12.56 -2.07
C ASN A 47 -21.79 13.30 -3.20
N SER A 48 -21.47 12.98 -4.45
CA SER A 48 -22.20 13.46 -5.63
C SER A 48 -23.55 12.77 -5.79
N GLY A 49 -24.37 13.24 -6.74
CA GLY A 49 -25.69 12.68 -7.02
C GLY A 49 -25.69 11.21 -7.42
N TRP A 50 -24.62 10.73 -8.07
CA TRP A 50 -24.47 9.32 -8.41
C TRP A 50 -24.45 8.41 -7.19
N MET A 51 -24.08 8.95 -6.03
CA MET A 51 -24.04 8.22 -4.79
C MET A 51 -25.38 8.18 -4.06
N GLU A 52 -26.45 8.81 -4.58
CA GLU A 52 -27.77 8.91 -3.92
C GLU A 52 -28.22 7.62 -3.20
N PRO A 53 -28.30 6.45 -3.85
CA PRO A 53 -28.77 5.23 -3.21
C PRO A 53 -27.91 4.78 -2.02
N PHE A 54 -26.61 5.09 -1.99
CA PHE A 54 -25.74 4.77 -0.86
C PHE A 54 -26.01 5.63 0.38
N TYR A 55 -26.66 6.79 0.21
CA TYR A 55 -27.00 7.70 1.31
C TYR A 55 -28.47 7.61 1.72
N THR A 56 -29.37 7.25 0.81
CA THR A 56 -30.83 7.29 1.03
C THR A 56 -31.45 5.93 1.31
N ASP A 57 -30.86 4.83 0.82
CA ASP A 57 -31.34 3.49 1.12
C ASP A 57 -31.11 3.18 2.61
N SER A 58 -32.20 2.91 3.34
CA SER A 58 -32.16 2.56 4.77
C SER A 58 -31.31 1.33 5.09
N ASN A 59 -31.10 0.44 4.12
CA ASN A 59 -30.29 -0.77 4.29
C ASN A 59 -28.82 -0.55 3.90
N SER A 60 -28.47 0.61 3.32
CA SER A 60 -27.11 0.92 2.89
C SER A 60 -26.12 0.75 4.03
N LYS A 61 -25.04 0.02 3.77
CA LYS A 61 -23.91 -0.15 4.68
C LYS A 61 -22.74 0.76 4.34
N PHE A 62 -22.95 1.80 3.52
CA PHE A 62 -21.88 2.65 3.00
C PHE A 62 -21.06 3.35 4.10
N LYS A 63 -21.70 4.10 5.00
CA LYS A 63 -21.02 4.77 6.12
C LYS A 63 -20.42 3.76 7.13
N PRO A 64 -21.15 2.70 7.54
CA PRO A 64 -20.56 1.61 8.33
C PRO A 64 -19.32 0.97 7.69
N LEU A 65 -19.31 0.77 6.37
CA LEU A 65 -18.17 0.22 5.64
C LEU A 65 -16.95 1.14 5.75
N ILE A 66 -17.12 2.45 5.52
CA ILE A 66 -16.02 3.42 5.63
C ILE A 66 -15.41 3.37 7.04
N LYS A 67 -16.26 3.36 8.08
CA LYS A 67 -15.82 3.22 9.46
C LYS A 67 -15.01 1.94 9.68
N ALA A 68 -15.52 0.79 9.20
CA ALA A 68 -14.83 -0.49 9.34
C ALA A 68 -13.47 -0.51 8.64
N VAL A 69 -13.36 0.11 7.46
CA VAL A 69 -12.08 0.26 6.75
C VAL A 69 -11.11 1.10 7.58
N ILE A 70 -11.53 2.26 8.10
CA ILE A 70 -10.71 3.11 8.99
C ILE A 70 -10.16 2.28 10.16
N GLU A 71 -11.03 1.53 10.84
CA GLU A 71 -10.65 0.71 12.00
C GLU A 71 -9.69 -0.44 11.66
N LYS A 72 -9.70 -0.93 10.42
CA LYS A 72 -8.82 -2.01 9.96
C LYS A 72 -7.44 -1.52 9.54
N VAL A 73 -7.36 -0.34 8.93
CA VAL A 73 -6.13 0.17 8.30
C VAL A 73 -5.37 1.15 9.19
N CYS A 74 -6.04 1.82 10.12
CA CYS A 74 -5.43 2.72 11.09
C CYS A 74 -5.13 1.99 12.40
N ARG A 75 -4.03 2.34 13.06
CA ARG A 75 -3.74 1.92 14.43
C ARG A 75 -4.37 2.90 15.43
N LYS A 76 -4.43 2.49 16.69
CA LYS A 76 -4.92 3.35 17.78
C LYS A 76 -4.00 4.57 17.92
N GLY A 77 -4.58 5.76 17.86
CA GLY A 77 -3.87 7.03 17.97
C GLY A 77 -3.51 7.67 16.63
N ASP A 78 -3.62 6.95 15.52
CA ASP A 78 -3.34 7.46 14.17
C ASP A 78 -4.20 8.68 13.84
N GLU A 79 -3.59 9.73 13.29
CA GLU A 79 -4.34 10.83 12.68
C GLU A 79 -5.10 10.31 11.44
N VAL A 80 -6.41 10.53 11.45
CA VAL A 80 -7.35 10.21 10.38
C VAL A 80 -7.86 11.53 9.79
N VAL A 81 -7.77 11.65 8.46
CA VAL A 81 -8.43 12.73 7.71
C VAL A 81 -9.61 12.16 6.95
N ILE A 82 -10.79 12.75 7.10
CA ILE A 82 -11.98 12.39 6.33
C ILE A 82 -12.44 13.61 5.57
N ALA A 83 -12.62 13.48 4.27
CA ALA A 83 -13.17 14.53 3.43
C ALA A 83 -14.19 13.96 2.45
N SER A 84 -15.24 14.73 2.17
CA SER A 84 -16.20 14.39 1.12
C SER A 84 -15.76 15.00 -0.21
N PHE A 85 -16.09 14.37 -1.34
CA PHE A 85 -15.78 14.94 -2.65
C PHE A 85 -16.92 14.79 -3.67
N ASN A 86 -17.01 15.80 -4.52
CA ASN A 86 -17.95 15.93 -5.63
C ASN A 86 -17.29 16.80 -6.72
N GLN A 87 -17.85 17.95 -7.07
CA GLN A 87 -17.27 18.95 -7.97
C GLN A 87 -17.37 20.32 -7.30
N SER A 88 -16.27 21.09 -7.26
CA SER A 88 -16.34 22.49 -6.84
C SER A 88 -17.17 23.32 -7.83
N VAL A 89 -18.30 23.86 -7.35
CA VAL A 89 -19.19 24.76 -8.11
C VAL A 89 -19.79 25.79 -7.16
N GLY A 90 -19.65 27.07 -7.46
CA GLY A 90 -20.16 28.17 -6.63
C GLY A 90 -19.60 28.15 -5.21
N ALA A 91 -20.45 27.94 -4.20
CA ALA A 91 -20.03 27.80 -2.80
C ALA A 91 -19.60 26.37 -2.42
N ASN A 92 -19.91 25.36 -3.24
CA ASN A 92 -19.45 24.00 -2.98
C ASN A 92 -17.93 23.91 -3.20
N ARG A 93 -17.27 23.19 -2.31
CA ARG A 93 -15.82 22.92 -2.36
C ARG A 93 -15.61 21.41 -2.40
N SER A 94 -14.64 20.97 -3.17
CA SER A 94 -14.24 19.57 -3.31
C SER A 94 -12.70 19.48 -3.37
N PRO A 95 -12.07 18.56 -2.61
CA PRO A 95 -12.65 17.87 -1.47
C PRO A 95 -12.99 18.85 -0.33
N LEU A 96 -13.97 18.51 0.49
CA LEU A 96 -14.38 19.27 1.68
C LEU A 96 -14.06 18.47 2.94
N LEU A 97 -13.24 19.05 3.82
CA LEU A 97 -12.84 18.42 5.08
C LEU A 97 -14.07 18.21 5.98
N ALA A 98 -14.31 16.97 6.36
CA ALA A 98 -15.34 16.59 7.32
C ALA A 98 -14.74 16.39 8.72
N TYR A 99 -13.51 15.85 8.80
CA TYR A 99 -12.83 15.60 10.06
C TYR A 99 -11.31 15.45 9.91
N ARG A 100 -10.59 15.85 10.95
CA ARG A 100 -9.16 15.57 11.13
C ARG A 100 -8.88 15.33 12.61
N GLY A 101 -8.28 14.19 12.94
CA GLY A 101 -7.96 13.79 14.31
C GLY A 101 -8.02 12.28 14.48
N ASN A 102 -8.10 11.78 15.70
CA ASN A 102 -8.07 10.35 16.02
C ASN A 102 -9.19 9.90 16.97
N GLU A 103 -10.16 10.76 17.26
CA GLU A 103 -11.25 10.51 18.20
C GLU A 103 -12.37 9.66 17.57
N PRO A 104 -12.64 8.42 18.05
CA PRO A 104 -13.59 7.52 17.42
C PRO A 104 -15.02 8.09 17.32
N ALA A 105 -15.50 8.78 18.36
CA ALA A 105 -16.82 9.39 18.35
C ALA A 105 -16.94 10.51 17.31
N ALA A 106 -15.87 11.29 17.13
CA ALA A 106 -15.83 12.37 16.15
C ALA A 106 -15.76 11.83 14.71
N ILE A 107 -15.05 10.72 14.48
CA ILE A 107 -15.06 9.99 13.20
C ILE A 107 -16.48 9.54 12.83
N VAL A 108 -17.19 8.91 13.77
CA VAL A 108 -18.58 8.46 13.55
C VAL A 108 -19.50 9.64 13.23
N LYS A 109 -19.38 10.74 13.99
CA LYS A 109 -20.12 11.97 13.74
C LYS A 109 -19.83 12.53 12.35
N ALA A 110 -18.57 12.64 11.96
CA ALA A 110 -18.17 13.18 10.67
C ALA A 110 -18.74 12.36 9.50
N LEU A 111 -18.64 11.03 9.56
CA LEU A 111 -19.22 10.16 8.54
C LEU A 111 -20.74 10.31 8.45
N ARG A 112 -21.43 10.42 9.60
CA ARG A 112 -22.87 10.67 9.63
C ARG A 112 -23.23 12.01 8.98
N ASP A 113 -22.45 13.05 9.22
CA ASP A 113 -22.75 14.41 8.78
C ASP A 113 -22.39 14.66 7.29
N ILE A 114 -21.62 13.78 6.64
CA ILE A 114 -21.44 13.79 5.18
C ILE A 114 -22.78 13.44 4.51
N ASN A 115 -23.28 14.36 3.69
CA ASN A 115 -24.55 14.24 2.96
C ASN A 115 -24.35 14.49 1.47
N LEU A 116 -25.33 14.09 0.65
CA LEU A 116 -25.33 14.36 -0.79
C LEU A 116 -25.21 15.86 -1.06
N ALA A 117 -24.21 16.23 -1.86
CA ALA A 117 -23.99 17.60 -2.29
C ALA A 117 -25.00 18.00 -3.38
N LYS A 118 -25.47 19.24 -3.33
CA LYS A 118 -26.40 19.83 -4.31
C LYS A 118 -25.75 20.99 -5.04
N LYS A 119 -26.11 21.22 -6.30
CA LYS A 119 -25.65 22.40 -7.04
C LYS A 119 -26.18 23.69 -6.37
N PRO A 120 -25.42 24.81 -6.39
CA PRO A 120 -25.85 26.06 -5.78
C PRO A 120 -27.19 26.53 -6.34
N GLY A 121 -28.14 26.88 -5.47
CA GLY A 121 -29.46 27.39 -5.88
C GLY A 121 -30.40 26.37 -6.55
N GLU A 122 -29.99 25.11 -6.67
CA GLU A 122 -30.72 24.08 -7.42
C GLU A 122 -31.19 22.92 -6.53
N ARG A 123 -32.23 22.22 -7.01
CA ARG A 123 -32.64 20.91 -6.45
C ARG A 123 -31.76 19.76 -6.94
N ALA A 124 -30.95 19.98 -7.99
CA ALA A 124 -30.10 18.98 -8.59
C ALA A 124 -28.89 18.66 -7.71
N TYR A 125 -28.46 17.40 -7.76
CA TYR A 125 -27.25 16.98 -7.07
C TYR A 125 -25.98 17.42 -7.79
N ALA A 126 -24.92 17.60 -7.01
CA ALA A 126 -23.59 17.92 -7.55
C ALA A 126 -23.02 16.73 -8.33
N ASP A 127 -22.17 17.07 -9.28
CA ASP A 127 -21.45 16.15 -10.15
C ASP A 127 -20.16 15.64 -9.49
N THR A 128 -19.32 14.88 -10.20
CA THR A 128 -18.06 14.34 -9.65
C THR A 128 -16.85 14.79 -10.47
N ASP A 129 -15.84 15.34 -9.81
CA ASP A 129 -14.51 15.59 -10.36
C ASP A 129 -13.44 14.86 -9.53
N PHE A 130 -13.03 13.68 -10.01
CA PHE A 130 -12.02 12.86 -9.33
C PHE A 130 -10.62 13.49 -9.35
N LYS A 131 -10.26 14.20 -10.42
CA LYS A 131 -8.94 14.83 -10.54
C LYS A 131 -8.80 15.88 -9.45
N GLU A 132 -9.81 16.73 -9.30
CA GLU A 132 -9.87 17.72 -8.24
C GLU A 132 -9.80 17.06 -6.85
N ALA A 133 -10.59 16.00 -6.62
CA ALA A 133 -10.62 15.31 -5.33
C ALA A 133 -9.25 14.77 -4.90
N VAL A 134 -8.57 14.04 -5.79
CA VAL A 134 -7.25 13.44 -5.51
C VAL A 134 -6.18 14.51 -5.35
N PHE A 135 -6.10 15.46 -6.29
CA PHE A 135 -5.10 16.52 -6.23
C PHE A 135 -5.30 17.42 -5.01
N GLY A 136 -6.55 17.80 -4.72
CA GLY A 136 -6.92 18.61 -3.56
C GLY A 136 -6.60 17.91 -2.26
N ALA A 137 -6.84 16.61 -2.15
CA ALA A 137 -6.50 15.85 -0.95
C ALA A 137 -4.98 15.80 -0.70
N ILE A 138 -4.20 15.54 -1.75
CA ILE A 138 -2.72 15.50 -1.67
C ILE A 138 -2.17 16.86 -1.24
N THR A 139 -2.66 17.93 -1.86
CA THR A 139 -2.12 19.29 -1.67
C THR A 139 -2.62 19.98 -0.41
N GLN A 140 -3.89 19.80 -0.04
CA GLN A 140 -4.51 20.50 1.08
C GLN A 140 -4.37 19.72 2.39
N TYR A 141 -4.50 18.39 2.36
CA TYR A 141 -4.59 17.58 3.59
C TYR A 141 -3.31 16.81 3.92
N SER A 142 -2.45 16.57 2.93
CA SER A 142 -1.14 15.93 3.12
C SER A 142 0.02 16.70 2.49
N PRO A 143 0.13 18.04 2.65
CA PRO A 143 1.14 18.85 1.96
C PRO A 143 2.55 18.35 2.29
N GLY A 144 3.29 17.91 1.27
CA GLY A 144 4.67 17.45 1.39
C GLY A 144 4.85 16.16 2.22
N ARG A 145 3.77 15.46 2.58
CA ARG A 145 3.83 14.25 3.42
C ARG A 145 3.39 13.01 2.63
N PRO A 146 4.06 11.86 2.82
CA PRO A 146 3.55 10.59 2.32
C PRO A 146 2.18 10.26 2.94
N CYS A 147 1.25 9.77 2.13
CA CYS A 147 -0.09 9.43 2.56
C CYS A 147 -0.70 8.28 1.74
N ILE A 148 -1.65 7.56 2.34
CA ILE A 148 -2.53 6.64 1.63
C ILE A 148 -3.89 7.31 1.49
N LEU A 149 -4.33 7.52 0.24
CA LEU A 149 -5.67 7.98 -0.06
C LEU A 149 -6.59 6.77 -0.22
N TRP A 150 -7.59 6.66 0.65
CA TRP A 150 -8.66 5.68 0.60
C TRP A 150 -9.90 6.31 -0.02
N ILE A 151 -10.24 5.94 -1.24
CA ILE A 151 -11.28 6.63 -2.04
C ILE A 151 -12.49 5.73 -2.19
N PHE A 152 -13.64 6.16 -1.69
CA PHE A 152 -14.92 5.45 -1.76
C PHE A 152 -15.82 6.08 -2.81
N THR A 153 -16.21 5.29 -3.82
CA THR A 153 -16.88 5.80 -5.01
C THR A 153 -17.66 4.72 -5.76
N ASN A 154 -18.64 5.07 -6.58
CA ASN A 154 -19.26 4.15 -7.53
C ASN A 154 -18.68 4.22 -8.96
N ASN A 155 -17.54 4.89 -9.17
CA ASN A 155 -16.86 5.08 -10.46
C ASN A 155 -17.67 5.84 -11.53
N LYS A 156 -18.78 6.50 -11.17
CA LYS A 156 -19.56 7.29 -12.12
C LYS A 156 -19.14 8.76 -12.08
N ASN A 157 -18.74 9.25 -13.26
CA ASN A 157 -18.60 10.68 -13.56
C ASN A 157 -19.91 11.19 -14.20
N SER A 158 -20.08 12.52 -14.24
CA SER A 158 -21.32 13.21 -14.66
C SER A 158 -21.90 12.68 -15.98
N PRO A 159 -23.24 12.60 -16.11
CA PRO A 159 -23.88 12.29 -17.38
C PRO A 159 -23.67 13.47 -18.34
N GLN A 160 -23.37 13.18 -19.62
CA GLN A 160 -22.86 14.12 -20.65
C GLN A 160 -21.34 14.28 -20.68
N ASN A 161 -20.63 13.15 -20.91
CA ASN A 161 -19.21 13.19 -21.27
C ASN A 161 -19.03 13.87 -22.63
N SER A 162 -18.98 15.19 -22.64
CA SER A 162 -18.53 15.95 -23.80
C SER A 162 -17.12 15.46 -24.22
N PRO A 163 -16.70 15.65 -25.48
CA PRO A 163 -15.34 15.29 -25.92
C PRO A 163 -14.24 15.86 -25.00
N GLU A 164 -14.45 17.06 -24.46
CA GLU A 164 -13.56 17.74 -23.52
C GLU A 164 -13.50 16.99 -22.17
N THR A 165 -14.64 16.50 -21.68
CA THR A 165 -14.71 15.69 -20.45
C THR A 165 -13.98 14.35 -20.64
N ALA A 166 -14.16 13.71 -21.79
CA ALA A 166 -13.41 12.49 -22.13
C ALA A 166 -11.90 12.74 -22.21
N ALA A 167 -11.48 13.87 -22.79
CA ALA A 167 -10.08 14.27 -22.87
C ALA A 167 -9.48 14.54 -21.47
N ARG A 168 -10.19 15.29 -20.62
CA ARG A 168 -9.79 15.54 -19.21
C ARG A 168 -9.67 14.24 -18.42
N ASN A 169 -10.62 13.31 -18.60
CA ASN A 169 -10.55 11.98 -17.97
C ASN A 169 -9.30 11.22 -18.43
N ARG A 170 -9.00 11.18 -19.74
CA ARG A 170 -7.78 10.54 -20.26
C ARG A 170 -6.50 11.19 -19.73
N GLU A 171 -6.47 12.51 -19.61
CA GLU A 171 -5.34 13.23 -19.02
C GLU A 171 -5.14 12.87 -17.54
N PHE A 172 -6.23 12.79 -16.77
CA PHE A 172 -6.18 12.35 -15.39
C PHE A 172 -5.63 10.93 -15.23
N TYR A 173 -6.13 9.97 -16.02
CA TYR A 173 -5.61 8.60 -15.97
C TYR A 173 -4.15 8.50 -16.40
N ARG A 174 -3.72 9.27 -17.41
CA ARG A 174 -2.31 9.35 -17.79
C ARG A 174 -1.46 9.92 -16.65
N TRP A 175 -1.92 10.97 -15.98
CA TRP A 175 -1.23 11.53 -14.82
C TRP A 175 -1.11 10.50 -13.68
N LEU A 176 -2.19 9.80 -13.33
CA LEU A 176 -2.15 8.73 -12.31
C LEU A 176 -1.08 7.68 -12.61
N GLN A 177 -0.95 7.28 -13.87
CA GLN A 177 0.02 6.26 -14.30
C GLN A 177 1.46 6.80 -14.34
N ASN A 178 1.66 8.06 -14.73
CA ASN A 178 2.98 8.63 -14.97
C ASN A 178 3.55 9.44 -13.79
N GLU A 179 2.75 9.78 -12.79
CA GLU A 179 3.22 10.51 -11.60
C GLU A 179 4.05 9.58 -10.71
N ASP A 180 5.36 9.80 -10.65
CA ASP A 180 6.31 8.97 -9.91
C ASP A 180 6.00 8.91 -8.41
N LYS A 181 5.46 10.00 -7.85
CA LYS A 181 5.07 10.01 -6.43
C LYS A 181 3.86 9.14 -6.14
N ILE A 182 3.03 8.82 -7.12
CA ILE A 182 1.96 7.82 -6.96
C ILE A 182 2.58 6.46 -7.20
N GLU A 183 3.09 5.84 -6.15
CA GLU A 183 3.87 4.60 -6.23
C GLU A 183 2.98 3.38 -6.50
N ARG A 184 1.76 3.37 -5.95
CA ARG A 184 0.85 2.22 -6.05
C ARG A 184 -0.61 2.64 -6.02
N ILE A 185 -1.43 1.99 -6.83
CA ILE A 185 -2.88 2.12 -6.83
C ILE A 185 -3.46 0.71 -6.86
N VAL A 186 -4.35 0.42 -5.91
CA VAL A 186 -5.11 -0.83 -5.87
C VAL A 186 -6.59 -0.56 -5.69
N ALA A 187 -7.43 -1.48 -6.15
CA ALA A 187 -8.89 -1.38 -6.12
C ALA A 187 -9.50 -2.59 -5.43
N PHE A 188 -10.48 -2.34 -4.56
CA PHE A 188 -11.27 -3.33 -3.85
C PHE A 188 -12.74 -3.13 -4.25
N PRO A 189 -13.25 -3.91 -5.22
CA PRO A 189 -14.67 -3.95 -5.51
C PRO A 189 -15.43 -4.51 -4.29
N TYR A 190 -16.46 -3.83 -3.83
CA TYR A 190 -17.27 -4.28 -2.70
C TYR A 190 -18.75 -4.38 -3.09
N PRO A 191 -19.32 -5.60 -3.15
CA PRO A 191 -20.74 -5.80 -3.41
C PRO A 191 -21.60 -5.10 -2.36
N MET A 192 -22.49 -4.23 -2.81
CA MET A 192 -23.40 -3.47 -1.97
C MET A 192 -24.60 -3.05 -2.82
N PRO A 193 -25.56 -3.95 -3.07
CA PRO A 193 -26.77 -3.59 -3.78
C PRO A 193 -27.55 -2.56 -2.97
N VAL A 194 -27.84 -1.42 -3.59
CA VAL A 194 -28.58 -0.31 -2.99
C VAL A 194 -29.55 0.28 -4.02
N LYS A 195 -30.71 0.72 -3.53
CA LYS A 195 -31.74 1.35 -4.36
C LYS A 195 -32.28 2.61 -3.70
N GLY A 196 -32.13 3.72 -4.40
CA GLY A 196 -32.62 5.03 -4.00
C GLY A 196 -33.83 5.44 -4.83
N LYS A 197 -34.22 6.70 -4.71
CA LYS A 197 -35.36 7.25 -5.45
C LYS A 197 -35.06 7.40 -6.94
N TYR A 198 -33.83 7.78 -7.27
CA TYR A 198 -33.44 8.14 -8.65
C TYR A 198 -32.46 7.16 -9.27
N TYR A 199 -31.64 6.50 -8.46
CA TYR A 199 -30.61 5.58 -8.95
C TYR A 199 -30.57 4.27 -8.16
N GLN A 200 -29.89 3.30 -8.75
CA GLN A 200 -29.52 2.04 -8.11
C GLN A 200 -28.06 1.71 -8.44
N ALA A 201 -27.41 0.95 -7.56
CA ALA A 201 -26.05 0.47 -7.76
C ALA A 201 -25.89 -0.93 -7.14
N ASN A 202 -24.95 -1.71 -7.67
CA ASN A 202 -24.70 -3.08 -7.20
C ASN A 202 -23.51 -3.16 -6.23
N GLY A 203 -22.76 -2.08 -6.08
CA GLY A 203 -21.58 -2.05 -5.24
C GLY A 203 -20.83 -0.73 -5.31
N VAL A 204 -19.86 -0.63 -4.42
CA VAL A 204 -18.95 0.49 -4.28
C VAL A 204 -17.54 0.03 -4.61
N MET A 205 -16.73 0.93 -5.14
CA MET A 205 -15.30 0.75 -5.31
C MET A 205 -14.57 1.47 -4.19
N LEU A 206 -13.65 0.76 -3.54
CA LEU A 206 -12.64 1.35 -2.67
C LEU A 206 -11.29 1.33 -3.40
N TYR A 207 -10.69 2.49 -3.62
CA TYR A 207 -9.29 2.56 -4.04
C TYR A 207 -8.39 2.85 -2.85
N ALA A 208 -7.19 2.26 -2.86
CA ALA A 208 -6.09 2.71 -2.02
C ALA A 208 -4.95 3.19 -2.93
N MET A 209 -4.58 4.46 -2.78
CA MET A 209 -3.51 5.10 -3.54
C MET A 209 -2.40 5.52 -2.59
N ALA A 210 -1.21 4.95 -2.79
CA ALA A 210 -0.01 5.30 -2.03
C ALA A 210 0.72 6.46 -2.70
N TYR A 211 0.79 7.60 -2.01
CA TYR A 211 1.57 8.75 -2.42
C TYR A 211 2.88 8.83 -1.62
N GLY A 212 4.00 8.57 -2.29
CA GLY A 212 5.35 8.51 -1.77
C GLY A 212 5.74 7.11 -1.28
N LYS A 213 7.04 6.79 -1.38
CA LYS A 213 7.58 5.47 -1.01
C LYS A 213 7.16 4.96 0.38
N PRO A 214 7.17 5.77 1.47
CA PRO A 214 6.73 5.28 2.78
C PRO A 214 5.27 4.82 2.78
N ALA A 215 4.40 5.49 2.02
CA ALA A 215 3.01 5.09 1.87
C ALA A 215 2.86 3.79 1.09
N ASN A 216 3.70 3.56 0.06
CA ASN A 216 3.72 2.29 -0.67
C ASN A 216 4.13 1.15 0.26
N ASP A 217 5.22 1.33 1.01
CA ASP A 217 5.72 0.30 1.92
C ASP A 217 4.66 -0.02 3.01
N ALA A 218 3.91 0.98 3.48
CA ALA A 218 2.80 0.77 4.41
C ALA A 218 1.61 0.05 3.75
N LEU A 219 1.21 0.44 2.53
CA LEU A 219 0.10 -0.17 1.82
C LEU A 219 0.39 -1.64 1.46
N VAL A 220 1.61 -1.96 1.02
CA VAL A 220 2.03 -3.35 0.75
C VAL A 220 1.88 -4.21 2.00
N LYS A 221 2.30 -3.70 3.17
CA LYS A 221 2.13 -4.41 4.45
C LYS A 221 0.66 -4.62 4.82
N LEU A 222 -0.20 -3.64 4.56
CA LEU A 222 -1.65 -3.78 4.79
C LEU A 222 -2.26 -4.87 3.89
N ILE A 223 -1.91 -4.87 2.60
CA ILE A 223 -2.40 -5.88 1.64
C ILE A 223 -1.90 -7.28 2.03
N ALA A 224 -0.62 -7.42 2.39
CA ALA A 224 -0.06 -8.69 2.85
C ALA A 224 -0.74 -9.18 4.14
N ALA A 225 -1.14 -8.25 5.02
CA ALA A 225 -1.91 -8.54 6.22
C ALA A 225 -3.43 -8.68 5.96
N LYS A 226 -3.86 -8.76 4.69
CA LYS A 226 -5.25 -8.91 4.25
C LYS A 226 -6.17 -7.82 4.79
N ARG A 227 -5.73 -6.56 4.64
CA ARG A 227 -6.47 -5.36 5.06
C ARG A 227 -6.65 -4.39 3.89
N PRO A 228 -7.82 -3.75 3.77
CA PRO A 228 -8.97 -3.84 4.68
C PRO A 228 -9.84 -5.08 4.49
N PHE A 229 -9.66 -5.81 3.39
CA PHE A 229 -10.44 -7.02 3.06
C PHE A 229 -9.53 -8.23 2.87
N GLU A 230 -10.12 -9.42 3.05
CA GLU A 230 -9.46 -10.71 2.85
C GLU A 230 -9.14 -10.99 1.37
N ASP A 231 -9.98 -10.47 0.46
CA ASP A 231 -9.80 -10.63 -0.97
C ASP A 231 -8.62 -9.82 -1.48
N GLN A 232 -7.89 -10.39 -2.46
CA GLN A 232 -6.78 -9.71 -3.10
C GLN A 232 -7.30 -8.52 -3.92
N PRO A 233 -6.76 -7.31 -3.73
CA PRO A 233 -7.18 -6.17 -4.54
C PRO A 233 -6.67 -6.27 -5.98
N ALA A 234 -7.44 -5.71 -6.91
CA ALA A 234 -7.00 -5.47 -8.27
C ALA A 234 -5.89 -4.40 -8.29
N ARG A 235 -4.72 -4.74 -8.84
CA ARG A 235 -3.62 -3.79 -8.99
C ARG A 235 -3.86 -2.92 -10.22
N LEU A 236 -3.80 -1.60 -10.05
CA LEU A 236 -3.91 -0.63 -11.14
C LEU A 236 -2.58 0.09 -11.44
N LYS A 237 -1.68 0.12 -10.46
CA LYS A 237 -0.31 0.65 -10.57
C LYS A 237 0.56 0.05 -9.46
N PRO A 238 1.86 -0.24 -9.67
CA PRO A 238 2.54 -0.26 -10.97
C PRO A 238 2.09 -1.48 -11.81
N LEU A 239 2.14 -1.34 -13.12
CA LEU A 239 1.83 -2.44 -14.05
C LEU A 239 3.09 -3.18 -14.55
N ASN A 240 4.27 -2.71 -14.15
CA ASN A 240 5.59 -3.13 -14.64
C ASN A 240 6.54 -3.57 -13.50
N ALA A 241 6.04 -3.80 -12.30
CA ALA A 241 6.83 -4.22 -11.15
C ALA A 241 6.06 -5.21 -10.26
N ASP A 242 6.80 -6.02 -9.49
CA ASP A 242 6.31 -7.00 -8.53
C ASP A 242 5.21 -7.93 -9.09
N ALA A 243 5.37 -8.37 -10.33
CA ALA A 243 4.35 -9.18 -11.01
C ALA A 243 4.44 -10.68 -10.62
N VAL A 244 5.65 -11.16 -10.34
CA VAL A 244 5.93 -12.57 -10.05
C VAL A 244 6.79 -12.67 -8.80
N THR A 245 6.44 -13.58 -7.90
CA THR A 245 7.25 -13.94 -6.73
C THR A 245 7.73 -15.38 -6.84
N PHE A 246 9.02 -15.62 -6.65
CA PHE A 246 9.54 -16.97 -6.46
C PHE A 246 9.25 -17.44 -5.03
N VAL A 247 8.58 -18.58 -4.90
CA VAL A 247 8.24 -19.22 -3.63
C VAL A 247 9.11 -20.46 -3.48
N PRO A 248 10.16 -20.44 -2.64
CA PRO A 248 11.00 -21.60 -2.41
C PRO A 248 10.21 -22.69 -1.67
N THR A 249 10.32 -23.93 -2.12
CA THR A 249 9.65 -25.11 -1.52
C THR A 249 10.65 -26.07 -0.89
N GLY A 250 11.92 -26.01 -1.28
CA GLY A 250 12.97 -26.84 -0.69
C GLY A 250 14.32 -26.62 -1.34
N VAL A 251 15.32 -27.34 -0.85
CA VAL A 251 16.67 -27.35 -1.41
C VAL A 251 17.07 -28.82 -1.59
N ALA A 252 17.68 -29.14 -2.73
CA ALA A 252 18.19 -30.48 -2.98
C ALA A 252 19.26 -30.84 -1.93
N LYS A 253 19.21 -32.06 -1.40
CA LYS A 253 20.27 -32.60 -0.54
C LYS A 253 21.47 -33.02 -1.40
N GLN A 254 22.22 -32.05 -1.91
CA GLN A 254 23.42 -32.30 -2.72
C GLN A 254 24.57 -31.43 -2.21
N GLY A 255 25.37 -31.93 -1.27
CA GLY A 255 26.53 -31.21 -0.70
C GLY A 255 26.57 -31.22 0.83
N ASN A 256 27.67 -30.73 1.40
CA ASN A 256 27.85 -30.46 2.84
C ASN A 256 27.45 -29.02 3.20
N PHE A 257 26.19 -28.67 2.93
CA PHE A 257 25.60 -27.41 3.38
C PHE A 257 24.35 -27.65 4.22
N SER A 258 24.02 -26.69 5.07
CA SER A 258 22.73 -26.63 5.77
C SER A 258 21.86 -25.52 5.19
N ALA A 259 20.57 -25.78 5.03
CA ALA A 259 19.58 -24.81 4.60
C ALA A 259 18.59 -24.52 5.73
N ALA A 260 18.29 -23.24 5.97
CA ALA A 260 17.30 -22.80 6.94
C ALA A 260 16.49 -21.63 6.39
N LEU A 261 15.25 -21.48 6.88
CA LEU A 261 14.43 -20.30 6.61
C LEU A 261 14.75 -19.22 7.65
N GLY A 262 14.96 -17.99 7.18
CA GLY A 262 15.15 -16.82 8.02
C GLY A 262 13.90 -16.51 8.85
N ALA A 263 14.08 -15.70 9.90
CA ALA A 263 13.00 -15.32 10.82
C ALA A 263 11.85 -14.54 10.14
N ASP A 264 12.08 -14.01 8.94
CA ASP A 264 11.07 -13.32 8.12
C ASP A 264 10.14 -14.27 7.37
N GLY A 265 10.45 -15.58 7.34
CA GLY A 265 9.70 -16.57 6.59
C GLY A 265 9.84 -16.48 5.06
N SER A 266 10.74 -15.63 4.56
CA SER A 266 10.93 -15.37 3.12
C SER A 266 12.38 -15.41 2.66
N THR A 267 13.34 -15.39 3.58
CA THR A 267 14.76 -15.48 3.28
C THR A 267 15.25 -16.92 3.42
N LEU A 268 15.78 -17.51 2.35
CA LEU A 268 16.50 -18.79 2.44
C LEU A 268 17.96 -18.53 2.82
N VAL A 269 18.43 -19.16 3.89
CA VAL A 269 19.82 -19.09 4.34
C VAL A 269 20.50 -20.42 4.04
N LEU A 270 21.53 -20.37 3.21
CA LEU A 270 22.41 -21.50 2.93
C LEU A 270 23.75 -21.28 3.63
N GLN A 271 24.20 -22.26 4.41
CA GLN A 271 25.45 -22.21 5.14
C GLN A 271 26.36 -23.34 4.70
N PHE A 272 27.59 -22.98 4.33
CA PHE A 272 28.62 -23.87 3.77
C PHE A 272 29.85 -23.89 4.69
N ASP A 273 30.57 -25.01 4.70
CA ASP A 273 31.90 -25.07 5.31
C ASP A 273 32.91 -24.34 4.40
N SER A 274 33.72 -23.45 4.98
CA SER A 274 34.71 -22.67 4.21
C SER A 274 35.90 -23.50 3.74
N SER A 275 36.05 -24.73 4.22
CA SER A 275 37.12 -25.67 3.85
C SER A 275 36.77 -26.59 2.67
N SER A 276 35.51 -26.63 2.22
CA SER A 276 35.07 -27.42 1.06
C SER A 276 34.98 -26.60 -0.23
N LYS A 277 35.27 -27.23 -1.38
CA LYS A 277 35.16 -26.66 -2.73
C LYS A 277 33.68 -26.61 -3.18
N PRO A 278 33.30 -25.72 -4.14
CA PRO A 278 31.94 -25.22 -4.24
C PRO A 278 30.91 -26.33 -4.48
N GLU A 279 29.92 -26.33 -3.61
CA GLU A 279 28.77 -27.22 -3.63
C GLU A 279 27.66 -26.56 -4.44
N VAL A 280 27.12 -27.29 -5.41
CA VAL A 280 25.95 -26.85 -6.16
C VAL A 280 24.75 -26.95 -5.23
N ALA A 281 24.16 -25.81 -4.86
CA ALA A 281 22.88 -25.77 -4.18
C ALA A 281 21.77 -25.61 -5.22
N VAL A 282 20.90 -26.61 -5.33
CA VAL A 282 19.70 -26.53 -6.19
C VAL A 282 18.51 -26.19 -5.31
N ILE A 283 17.86 -25.06 -5.59
CA ILE A 283 16.68 -24.59 -4.88
C ILE A 283 15.46 -24.96 -5.71
N TYR A 284 14.55 -25.73 -5.11
CA TYR A 284 13.24 -26.00 -5.69
C TYR A 284 12.26 -24.91 -5.27
N GLY A 285 11.40 -24.51 -6.19
CA GLY A 285 10.33 -23.58 -5.89
C GLY A 285 9.30 -23.49 -6.99
N GLN A 286 8.42 -22.51 -6.87
CA GLN A 286 7.41 -22.18 -7.87
C GLN A 286 7.34 -20.67 -8.04
N PHE A 287 7.02 -20.20 -9.24
CA PHE A 287 6.70 -18.80 -9.46
C PHE A 287 5.21 -18.57 -9.26
N ARG A 288 4.83 -17.62 -8.42
CA ARG A 288 3.44 -17.19 -8.20
C ARG A 288 3.20 -15.88 -8.93
N ASN A 289 2.10 -15.81 -9.69
CA ASN A 289 1.64 -14.55 -10.27
C ASN A 289 0.91 -13.71 -9.20
N ASP A 290 1.56 -12.63 -8.75
CA ASP A 290 1.04 -11.69 -7.77
C ASP A 290 0.34 -10.48 -8.42
N PHE A 291 0.21 -10.50 -9.75
CA PHE A 291 -0.36 -9.42 -10.54
C PHE A 291 -1.86 -9.58 -10.77
N PHE A 292 -2.65 -9.64 -9.71
CA PHE A 292 -4.11 -9.75 -9.82
C PHE A 292 -4.74 -8.46 -10.38
N PRO A 293 -5.73 -8.55 -11.31
CA PRO A 293 -6.37 -9.75 -11.85
C PRO A 293 -5.78 -10.24 -13.19
N TYR A 294 -4.57 -9.82 -13.54
CA TYR A 294 -3.97 -10.08 -14.85
C TYR A 294 -3.28 -11.44 -14.92
N ASP A 295 -3.55 -12.15 -16.00
CA ASP A 295 -2.80 -13.35 -16.35
C ASP A 295 -1.48 -12.97 -17.02
N ILE A 296 -0.41 -13.66 -16.65
CA ILE A 296 0.89 -13.54 -17.30
C ILE A 296 0.90 -14.52 -18.47
N ARG A 297 0.82 -14.01 -19.70
CA ARG A 297 0.94 -14.85 -20.91
C ARG A 297 2.34 -15.42 -21.04
N SER A 298 3.35 -14.58 -20.86
CA SER A 298 4.75 -14.96 -20.85
C SER A 298 5.56 -14.00 -19.98
N ALA A 299 6.59 -14.50 -19.31
CA ALA A 299 7.57 -13.69 -18.60
C ALA A 299 8.95 -14.34 -18.70
N ASP A 300 9.96 -13.54 -19.05
CA ASP A 300 11.35 -13.99 -18.98
C ASP A 300 11.87 -13.87 -17.56
N VAL A 301 12.59 -14.89 -17.13
CA VAL A 301 13.16 -14.98 -15.79
C VAL A 301 14.66 -15.15 -15.91
N SER A 302 15.37 -14.32 -15.17
CA SER A 302 16.82 -14.41 -14.99
C SER A 302 17.13 -14.44 -13.50
N LEU A 303 18.19 -15.16 -13.15
CA LEU A 303 18.76 -15.15 -11.81
C LEU A 303 20.11 -14.45 -11.86
N ALA A 304 20.30 -13.48 -10.96
CA ALA A 304 21.58 -12.85 -10.69
C ALA A 304 21.95 -13.10 -9.24
N VAL A 305 23.14 -13.65 -9.01
CA VAL A 305 23.68 -13.87 -7.67
C VAL A 305 24.98 -13.08 -7.51
N MET A 306 25.15 -12.47 -6.35
CA MET A 306 26.36 -11.70 -6.02
C MET A 306 26.72 -11.86 -4.55
N PHE A 307 28.02 -11.93 -4.27
CA PHE A 307 28.49 -11.72 -2.91
C PHE A 307 28.45 -10.23 -2.58
N ARG A 308 28.35 -9.93 -1.28
CA ARG A 308 28.39 -8.55 -0.81
C ARG A 308 29.75 -7.92 -1.17
N GLY A 309 29.78 -7.07 -2.19
CA GLY A 309 30.98 -6.36 -2.64
C GLY A 309 31.77 -7.03 -3.77
N THR A 310 31.36 -8.20 -4.30
CA THR A 310 31.97 -8.82 -5.48
C THR A 310 31.02 -9.81 -6.17
N SER A 311 31.12 -9.93 -7.49
CA SER A 311 30.42 -10.94 -8.29
C SER A 311 31.29 -12.16 -8.62
N HIS A 312 32.55 -12.20 -8.18
CA HIS A 312 33.46 -13.29 -8.50
C HIS A 312 33.20 -14.52 -7.62
N GLY A 313 33.20 -15.71 -8.23
CA GLY A 313 33.21 -16.99 -7.52
C GLY A 313 31.86 -17.66 -7.31
N ILE A 314 30.76 -17.12 -7.85
CA ILE A 314 29.43 -17.77 -7.85
C ILE A 314 28.86 -17.82 -9.26
N GLN A 315 28.32 -18.98 -9.64
CA GLN A 315 27.57 -19.18 -10.88
C GLN A 315 26.12 -19.50 -10.53
N SER A 316 25.19 -19.03 -11.37
CA SER A 316 23.76 -19.25 -11.18
C SER A 316 23.11 -19.67 -12.48
N ALA A 317 22.20 -20.62 -12.41
CA ALA A 317 21.32 -20.99 -13.50
C ALA A 317 19.86 -20.87 -13.05
N ILE A 318 18.94 -20.84 -14.00
CA ILE A 318 17.51 -20.93 -13.72
C ILE A 318 16.84 -21.67 -14.87
N GLU A 319 16.03 -22.66 -14.53
CA GLU A 319 15.21 -23.38 -15.49
C GLU A 319 13.77 -23.51 -14.98
N PRO A 320 12.76 -23.09 -15.76
CA PRO A 320 12.83 -22.52 -17.11
C PRO A 320 13.18 -21.02 -17.09
N ARG A 321 13.78 -20.53 -18.19
CA ARG A 321 14.06 -19.09 -18.41
C ARG A 321 12.84 -18.29 -18.85
N THR A 322 11.76 -18.96 -19.24
CA THR A 322 10.52 -18.32 -19.65
C THR A 322 9.36 -19.03 -18.96
N LEU A 323 8.54 -18.26 -18.25
CA LEU A 323 7.25 -18.70 -17.74
C LEU A 323 6.21 -18.47 -18.81
N VAL A 324 5.28 -19.41 -18.96
CA VAL A 324 4.16 -19.29 -19.91
C VAL A 324 2.85 -19.55 -19.19
N SER A 325 1.83 -18.77 -19.53
CA SER A 325 0.46 -18.93 -19.06
C SER A 325 0.37 -19.15 -17.55
N VAL A 326 0.71 -18.12 -16.77
CA VAL A 326 0.57 -18.12 -15.30
C VAL A 326 -0.66 -17.29 -14.93
N PRO A 327 -1.82 -17.91 -14.66
CA PRO A 327 -3.02 -17.16 -14.32
C PRO A 327 -2.85 -16.39 -13.00
N ALA A 328 -3.63 -15.32 -12.83
CA ALA A 328 -3.59 -14.50 -11.62
C ALA A 328 -3.77 -15.35 -10.34
N GLY A 329 -2.88 -15.16 -9.36
CA GLY A 329 -2.89 -15.88 -8.08
C GLY A 329 -2.46 -17.35 -8.16
N ARG A 330 -2.12 -17.87 -9.35
CA ARG A 330 -1.66 -19.25 -9.52
C ARG A 330 -0.15 -19.35 -9.49
N GLN A 331 0.32 -20.58 -9.23
CA GLN A 331 1.72 -20.95 -9.24
C GLN A 331 2.05 -21.78 -10.48
N THR A 332 3.27 -21.65 -10.98
CA THR A 332 3.83 -22.53 -12.02
C THR A 332 4.02 -23.95 -11.49
N PRO A 333 4.29 -24.93 -12.36
CA PRO A 333 4.95 -26.17 -11.94
C PRO A 333 6.23 -25.89 -11.14
N MET A 334 6.69 -26.89 -10.40
CA MET A 334 7.96 -26.80 -9.67
C MET A 334 9.11 -26.56 -10.64
N VAL A 335 9.97 -25.62 -10.28
CA VAL A 335 11.16 -25.22 -11.04
C VAL A 335 12.40 -25.43 -10.17
N ALA A 336 13.55 -25.55 -10.83
CA ALA A 336 14.85 -25.66 -10.17
C ALA A 336 15.69 -24.44 -10.52
N VAL A 337 16.31 -23.88 -9.49
CA VAL A 337 17.16 -22.69 -9.57
C VAL A 337 18.50 -22.98 -8.92
#